data_AF-A0A6P0V104-F1
#
_entry.id   AF-A0A6P0V104-F1
#
_cell.length_a   1.000
_cell.length_b   1.000
_cell.length_c   1.000
_cell.angle_alpha   90.00
_cell.angle_beta   90.00
_cell.angle_gamma   90.00
#
_symmetry.space_group_name_H-M   'P 1'
#
loop_
_entity.id
_entity.type
_entity.pdbx_description
1 polymer ?
#
loop_
_entity_poly.entity_id
_entity_poly.type
_entity_poly.pdbx_seq_one_letter_code
_entity_poly.pdbx_strand_id
1 'polypeptide(L)'
;MSFFEIIWEIPLSGLSFLFSRVLRFVMQALSGFYTSSSQKNLEWELVCAEFFKKDIKLLWAMTKARWNLHAIVAIVGAIEVKESLSIDINSANKSAKSWTVVVYTAPNLNTITSISSLTVSEKEQWQSLQLKPGKYLLGLRYYHWSETVEFPAVKADGVEVVAAQTIEAPANINNFYYDLIKRKKIIHICLNYYVFNLLRFKQWLPQDFVRRVFLPVPNPETKFYFGAIKIGEVLQFKLDALLLKNYDVYFSLYSRECFPIEWYPITEQKHTTSTRQENCLYVVRIHQKFSKQEDFINDWVNIAVI
;
A
#
# COMPACT_ATOMS: atom_id res chain seq x y z
N MET A 1 9.00 15.09 26.61
CA MET A 1 9.56 13.73 26.57
C MET A 1 10.64 13.71 27.64
N SER A 2 10.62 12.76 28.56
CA SER A 2 11.63 12.71 29.62
C SER A 2 12.97 12.23 29.04
N PHE A 3 14.08 12.67 29.62
CA PHE A 3 15.42 12.23 29.22
C PHE A 3 15.57 10.70 29.23
N PHE A 4 14.85 10.02 30.13
CA PHE A 4 14.81 8.56 30.25
C PHE A 4 14.14 7.86 29.05
N GLU A 5 13.12 8.47 28.44
CA GLU A 5 12.48 7.89 27.25
C GLU A 5 13.48 7.82 26.08
N ILE A 6 14.30 8.85 25.91
CA ILE A 6 15.29 8.94 24.82
C ILE A 6 16.36 7.84 24.95
N ILE A 7 16.83 7.57 26.18
CA ILE A 7 17.89 6.60 26.46
C ILE A 7 17.50 5.18 26.05
N TRP A 8 16.23 4.79 26.21
CA TRP A 8 15.79 3.42 25.89
C TRP A 8 15.12 3.29 24.53
N GLU A 9 14.32 4.28 24.13
CA GLU A 9 13.56 4.23 22.87
C GLU A 9 14.49 4.23 21.65
N ILE A 10 15.60 4.98 21.68
CA ILE A 10 16.53 5.06 20.54
C ILE A 10 17.30 3.74 20.33
N PRO A 11 17.99 3.16 21.33
CA PRO A 11 18.67 1.88 21.15
C PRO A 11 17.73 0.74 20.73
N LEU A 12 16.56 0.65 21.35
CA LEU A 12 15.55 -0.35 20.98
C LEU A 12 15.03 -0.14 19.55
N SER A 13 14.89 1.11 19.11
CA SER A 13 14.56 1.42 17.72
C SER A 13 15.67 0.99 16.76
N GLY A 14 16.94 1.17 17.14
CA GLY A 14 18.09 0.68 16.35
C GLY A 14 18.06 -0.83 16.18
N LEU A 15 17.85 -1.57 17.28
CA LEU A 15 17.75 -3.04 17.26
C LEU A 15 16.53 -3.52 16.45
N SER A 16 15.37 -2.89 16.64
CA SER A 16 14.16 -3.17 15.88
C SER A 16 14.34 -2.89 14.39
N PHE A 17 15.00 -1.79 14.05
CA PHE A 17 15.32 -1.47 12.65
C PHE A 17 16.23 -2.53 12.04
N LEU A 18 17.31 -2.93 12.71
CA LEU A 18 18.20 -3.99 12.23
C LEU A 18 17.45 -5.31 12.05
N PHE A 19 16.66 -5.72 13.05
CA PHE A 19 15.81 -6.90 12.99
C PHE A 19 14.86 -6.84 11.78
N SER A 20 14.24 -5.69 11.51
CA SER A 20 13.36 -5.50 10.36
C SER A 20 14.07 -5.71 9.01
N ARG A 21 15.34 -5.29 8.90
CA ARG A 21 16.15 -5.46 7.68
C ARG A 21 16.54 -6.91 7.47
N VAL A 22 16.99 -7.58 8.52
CA VAL A 22 17.33 -9.01 8.49
C VAL A 22 16.09 -9.82 8.14
N LEU A 23 14.96 -9.59 8.82
CA LEU A 23 13.74 -10.34 8.55
C LEU A 23 13.22 -10.09 7.13
N ARG A 24 13.25 -8.84 6.63
CA ARG A 24 12.88 -8.55 5.23
C ARG A 24 13.75 -9.32 4.24
N PHE A 25 15.06 -9.39 4.48
CA PHE A 25 15.98 -10.16 3.64
C PHE A 25 15.66 -11.66 3.67
N VAL A 26 15.45 -12.24 4.85
CA VAL A 26 15.03 -13.64 5.01
C VAL A 26 13.72 -13.90 4.28
N MET A 27 12.72 -13.04 4.45
CA MET A 27 11.41 -13.17 3.78
C MET A 27 11.51 -13.02 2.26
N GLN A 28 12.43 -12.20 1.74
CA GLN A 28 12.71 -12.10 0.30
C GLN A 28 13.32 -13.40 -0.22
N ALA A 29 14.32 -13.96 0.47
CA ALA A 29 14.92 -15.25 0.11
C ALA A 29 13.88 -16.38 0.13
N LEU A 30 13.00 -16.39 1.13
CA LEU A 30 11.92 -17.38 1.25
C LEU A 30 10.79 -17.17 0.24
N SER A 31 10.53 -15.93 -0.21
CA SER A 31 9.40 -15.65 -1.12
C SER A 31 9.47 -16.41 -2.44
N GLY A 32 10.68 -16.72 -2.93
CA GLY A 32 10.87 -17.58 -4.09
C GLY A 32 10.25 -18.99 -3.95
N PHE A 33 10.09 -19.48 -2.71
CA PHE A 33 9.44 -20.77 -2.43
C PHE A 33 7.92 -20.67 -2.34
N TYR A 34 7.36 -19.49 -2.04
CA TYR A 34 5.93 -19.30 -1.84
C TYR A 34 5.20 -18.70 -3.04
N THR A 35 5.91 -17.98 -3.92
CA THR A 35 5.36 -17.46 -5.19
C THR A 35 5.63 -18.40 -6.37
N SER A 36 6.22 -19.58 -6.12
CA SER A 36 6.45 -20.62 -7.12
C SER A 36 5.18 -21.46 -7.31
N SER A 37 4.07 -20.82 -7.70
CA SER A 37 3.07 -21.57 -8.47
C SER A 37 3.76 -21.93 -9.79
N SER A 38 3.80 -23.21 -10.15
CA SER A 38 4.27 -23.62 -11.46
C SER A 38 3.51 -22.80 -12.51
N GLN A 39 4.21 -22.27 -13.52
CA GLN A 39 3.67 -21.38 -14.58
C GLN A 39 2.33 -21.81 -15.20
N LYS A 40 1.98 -23.09 -15.09
CA LYS A 40 0.79 -23.66 -15.71
C LYS A 40 -0.54 -23.09 -15.18
N ASN A 41 -0.60 -22.62 -13.93
CA ASN A 41 -1.83 -22.07 -13.34
C ASN A 41 -1.53 -20.80 -12.53
N LEU A 42 -1.24 -19.68 -13.21
CA LEU A 42 -1.12 -18.38 -12.56
C LEU A 42 -2.51 -17.73 -12.46
N GLU A 43 -2.91 -17.39 -11.24
CA GLU A 43 -4.19 -16.74 -10.94
C GLU A 43 -3.95 -15.53 -10.04
N TRP A 44 -4.89 -14.59 -10.05
CA TRP A 44 -4.86 -13.44 -9.16
C TRP A 44 -5.13 -13.88 -7.72
N GLU A 45 -4.17 -13.68 -6.84
CA GLU A 45 -4.35 -13.85 -5.41
C GLU A 45 -4.89 -12.55 -4.80
N LEU A 46 -6.17 -12.56 -4.40
CA LEU A 46 -6.78 -11.48 -3.64
C LEU A 46 -6.15 -11.38 -2.23
N VAL A 47 -5.76 -10.17 -1.83
CA VAL A 47 -5.29 -9.87 -0.48
C VAL A 47 -6.48 -9.71 0.45
N CYS A 48 -6.95 -10.82 1.00
CA CYS A 48 -8.10 -10.90 1.91
C CYS A 48 -7.79 -11.68 3.20
N ALA A 49 -8.82 -11.92 4.02
CA ALA A 49 -8.70 -12.74 5.24
C ALA A 49 -8.08 -14.12 4.98
N GLU A 50 -8.52 -14.82 3.93
CA GLU A 50 -8.00 -16.16 3.59
C GLU A 50 -6.53 -16.10 3.17
N PHE A 51 -6.11 -15.06 2.43
CA PHE A 51 -4.71 -14.84 2.10
C PHE A 51 -3.86 -14.73 3.38
N PHE A 52 -4.34 -14.04 4.40
CA PHE A 52 -3.62 -13.88 5.66
C PHE A 52 -3.77 -15.04 6.64
N LYS A 53 -4.55 -16.08 6.34
CA LYS A 53 -4.74 -17.23 7.25
C LYS A 53 -3.43 -17.88 7.68
N LYS A 54 -2.44 -17.90 6.79
CA LYS A 54 -1.07 -18.32 7.11
C LYS A 54 -0.30 -17.16 7.76
N ASP A 55 0.19 -17.36 8.99
CA ASP A 55 0.98 -16.36 9.73
C ASP A 55 2.19 -15.84 8.96
N ILE A 56 2.83 -16.69 8.15
CA ILE A 56 3.98 -16.30 7.33
C ILE A 56 3.62 -15.25 6.26
N LYS A 57 2.41 -15.29 5.69
CA LYS A 57 1.93 -14.28 4.73
C LYS A 57 1.65 -12.95 5.42
N LEU A 58 1.10 -12.97 6.64
CA LEU A 58 0.94 -11.77 7.46
C LEU A 58 2.31 -11.17 7.82
N LEU A 59 3.25 -12.00 8.28
CA LEU A 59 4.60 -11.56 8.60
C LEU A 59 5.30 -10.95 7.38
N TRP A 60 5.20 -11.62 6.22
CA TRP A 60 5.73 -11.11 4.95
C TRP A 60 5.18 -9.73 4.62
N ALA A 61 3.85 -9.56 4.66
CA ALA A 61 3.22 -8.26 4.41
C ALA A 61 3.68 -7.20 5.42
N MET A 62 3.82 -7.58 6.69
CA MET A 62 4.28 -6.70 7.77
C MET A 62 5.72 -6.23 7.61
N THR A 63 6.60 -6.99 6.94
CA THR A 63 7.97 -6.52 6.64
C THR A 63 8.02 -5.33 5.67
N LYS A 64 6.89 -5.04 4.99
CA LYS A 64 6.73 -3.96 4.03
C LYS A 64 5.50 -3.09 4.33
N ALA A 65 4.85 -3.30 5.48
CA ALA A 65 3.47 -2.90 5.68
C ALA A 65 3.26 -1.39 5.63
N ARG A 66 2.66 -0.94 4.55
CA ARG A 66 1.81 0.26 4.52
C ARG A 66 0.52 -0.11 3.80
N TRP A 67 -0.32 -0.83 4.54
CA TRP A 67 -1.58 -1.40 4.08
C TRP A 67 -2.37 -0.42 3.22
N ASN A 68 -2.78 -0.83 2.03
CA ASN A 68 -3.70 -0.05 1.22
C ASN A 68 -5.13 -0.42 1.61
N LEU A 69 -5.63 0.24 2.66
CA LEU A 69 -6.91 -0.09 3.29
C LEU A 69 -8.13 0.34 2.47
N HIS A 70 -7.91 1.23 1.50
CA HIS A 70 -8.94 1.91 0.72
C HIS A 70 -9.10 1.34 -0.69
N ALA A 71 -8.39 0.26 -1.00
CA ALA A 71 -8.46 -0.41 -2.29
C ALA A 71 -8.62 -1.92 -2.10
N ILE A 72 -9.26 -2.58 -3.06
CA ILE A 72 -9.08 -4.01 -3.28
C ILE A 72 -7.66 -4.20 -3.82
N VAL A 73 -6.92 -5.14 -3.24
CA VAL A 73 -5.55 -5.45 -3.68
C VAL A 73 -5.49 -6.90 -4.11
N ALA A 74 -4.95 -7.15 -5.30
CA ALA A 74 -4.65 -8.49 -5.79
C ALA A 74 -3.21 -8.54 -6.31
N ILE A 75 -2.59 -9.72 -6.26
CA ILE A 75 -1.25 -9.94 -6.79
C ILE A 75 -1.23 -11.15 -7.70
N VAL A 76 -0.41 -11.12 -8.74
CA VAL A 76 -0.16 -12.30 -9.59
C VAL A 76 1.31 -12.37 -9.99
N GLY A 77 1.84 -13.58 -10.04
CA GLY A 77 3.21 -13.86 -10.44
C GLY A 77 3.89 -14.94 -9.59
N ALA A 78 5.14 -15.28 -9.87
CA ALA A 78 6.02 -14.58 -10.80
C ALA A 78 5.75 -14.95 -12.28
N ILE A 79 5.47 -13.94 -13.12
CA ILE A 79 5.30 -14.06 -14.57
C ILE A 79 6.68 -13.95 -15.23
N GLU A 80 7.05 -14.92 -16.07
CA GLU A 80 8.26 -14.84 -16.88
C GLU A 80 7.96 -14.06 -18.15
N VAL A 81 8.80 -13.07 -18.46
CA VAL A 81 8.66 -12.17 -19.60
C VAL A 81 9.99 -12.12 -20.33
N LYS A 82 9.97 -12.23 -21.65
CA LYS A 82 11.15 -12.06 -22.51
C LYS A 82 11.26 -10.63 -23.03
N GLU A 83 10.14 -10.06 -23.46
CA GLU A 83 10.10 -8.77 -24.13
C GLU A 83 8.91 -7.92 -23.66
N SER A 84 7.71 -8.50 -23.58
CA SER A 84 6.50 -7.70 -23.38
C SER A 84 5.52 -8.31 -22.39
N LEU A 85 4.83 -7.42 -21.67
CA LEU A 85 3.74 -7.76 -20.77
C LEU A 85 2.54 -6.90 -21.13
N SER A 86 1.39 -7.52 -21.37
CA SER A 86 0.15 -6.81 -21.70
C SER A 86 -0.96 -7.13 -20.71
N ILE A 87 -1.80 -6.15 -20.42
CA ILE A 87 -2.91 -6.26 -19.46
C ILE A 87 -4.20 -5.83 -20.15
N ASP A 88 -5.27 -6.59 -19.95
CA ASP A 88 -6.62 -6.19 -20.38
C ASP A 88 -7.14 -5.06 -19.49
N ILE A 89 -7.10 -3.83 -20.00
CA ILE A 89 -7.51 -2.65 -19.24
C ILE A 89 -9.03 -2.45 -19.26
N ASN A 90 -9.76 -3.14 -20.13
CA ASN A 90 -11.21 -3.04 -20.20
C ASN A 90 -11.87 -3.68 -18.97
N SER A 91 -11.38 -4.86 -18.55
CA SER A 91 -11.82 -5.50 -17.30
C SER A 91 -11.58 -4.58 -16.10
N ALA A 92 -10.43 -3.90 -16.06
CA ALA A 92 -10.10 -2.97 -14.99
C ALA A 92 -10.99 -1.71 -14.98
N ASN A 93 -11.24 -1.11 -16.15
CA ASN A 93 -12.13 0.05 -16.30
C ASN A 93 -13.57 -0.24 -15.90
N LYS A 94 -14.06 -1.46 -16.16
CA LYS A 94 -15.41 -1.90 -15.74
C LYS A 94 -15.52 -2.14 -14.24
N SER A 95 -14.42 -2.54 -13.61
CA SER A 95 -14.40 -3.00 -12.21
C SER A 95 -14.24 -1.89 -11.19
N ALA A 96 -13.64 -0.76 -11.57
CA ALA A 96 -13.33 0.30 -10.65
C ALA A 96 -13.20 1.64 -11.37
N LYS A 97 -13.65 2.72 -10.72
CA LYS A 97 -13.47 4.08 -11.27
C LYS A 97 -12.01 4.51 -11.31
N SER A 98 -11.17 3.92 -10.45
CA SER A 98 -9.75 4.21 -10.40
C SER A 98 -8.96 2.96 -10.09
N TRP A 99 -7.93 2.68 -10.88
CA TRP A 99 -7.13 1.48 -10.70
C TRP A 99 -5.66 1.71 -11.05
N THR A 100 -4.80 0.88 -10.47
CA THR A 100 -3.36 0.86 -10.77
C THR A 100 -2.85 -0.57 -10.76
N VAL A 101 -2.13 -0.97 -11.81
CA VAL A 101 -1.27 -2.15 -11.80
C VAL A 101 0.17 -1.70 -11.68
N VAL A 102 0.84 -2.14 -10.62
CA VAL A 102 2.27 -1.88 -10.40
C VAL A 102 3.06 -3.12 -10.77
N VAL A 103 4.11 -2.94 -11.58
CA VAL A 103 5.02 -4.01 -12.01
C VAL A 103 6.24 -4.03 -11.09
N TYR A 104 6.48 -5.17 -10.46
CA TYR A 104 7.62 -5.40 -9.58
C TYR A 104 8.54 -6.47 -10.16
N THR A 105 9.85 -6.36 -9.94
CA THR A 105 10.77 -7.48 -10.15
C THR A 105 10.48 -8.60 -9.16
N ALA A 106 10.68 -9.86 -9.54
CA ALA A 106 10.66 -10.99 -8.62
C ALA A 106 12.06 -11.63 -8.54
N PRO A 107 12.56 -12.01 -7.34
CA PRO A 107 11.91 -11.94 -6.03
C PRO A 107 12.14 -10.61 -5.26
N ASN A 108 12.92 -9.68 -5.82
CA ASN A 108 13.38 -8.49 -5.08
C ASN A 108 12.26 -7.48 -4.78
N LEU A 109 11.19 -7.50 -5.57
CA LEU A 109 10.00 -6.65 -5.45
C LEU A 109 10.34 -5.17 -5.57
N ASN A 110 11.26 -4.84 -6.48
CA ASN A 110 11.55 -3.47 -6.87
C ASN A 110 10.51 -3.00 -7.90
N THR A 111 9.90 -1.85 -7.69
CA THR A 111 8.98 -1.26 -8.66
C THR A 111 9.73 -0.85 -9.92
N ILE A 112 9.27 -1.34 -11.06
CA ILE A 112 9.82 -1.00 -12.38
C ILE A 112 8.97 0.10 -13.03
N THR A 113 7.66 -0.10 -13.06
CA THR A 113 6.70 0.83 -13.67
C THR A 113 5.29 0.58 -13.12
N SER A 114 4.34 1.39 -13.55
CA SER A 114 2.92 1.21 -13.27
C SER A 114 2.07 1.61 -14.48
N ILE A 115 0.93 0.94 -14.62
CA ILE A 115 -0.17 1.33 -15.50
C ILE A 115 -1.35 1.72 -14.61
N SER A 116 -2.09 2.76 -14.98
CA SER A 116 -3.24 3.21 -14.21
C SER A 116 -4.37 3.69 -15.11
N SER A 117 -5.56 3.79 -14.54
CA SER A 117 -6.71 4.45 -15.18
C SER A 117 -6.44 5.92 -15.54
N LEU A 118 -5.37 6.53 -15.01
CA LEU A 118 -5.00 7.93 -15.30
C LEU A 118 -4.03 8.07 -16.48
N THR A 119 -3.38 6.98 -16.87
CA THR A 119 -2.31 6.98 -17.89
C THR A 119 -2.72 6.28 -19.18
N VAL A 120 -3.76 5.46 -19.14
CA VAL A 120 -4.24 4.70 -20.30
C VAL A 120 -5.37 5.40 -21.04
N SER A 121 -5.46 5.16 -22.35
CA SER A 121 -6.57 5.61 -23.19
C SER A 121 -7.76 4.65 -23.07
N GLU A 122 -8.97 5.16 -22.89
CA GLU A 122 -10.21 4.35 -22.85
C GLU A 122 -10.48 3.57 -24.15
N LYS A 123 -9.81 3.94 -25.26
CA LYS A 123 -10.01 3.29 -26.56
C LYS A 123 -9.24 1.98 -26.70
N GLU A 124 -8.24 1.75 -25.87
CA GLU A 124 -7.42 0.54 -25.93
C GLU A 124 -8.01 -0.56 -25.06
N GLN A 125 -8.02 -1.79 -25.55
CA GLN A 125 -8.43 -2.94 -24.75
C GLN A 125 -7.24 -3.53 -23.99
N TRP A 126 -6.05 -3.47 -24.59
CA TRP A 126 -4.83 -4.04 -24.03
C TRP A 126 -3.76 -2.97 -23.93
N GLN A 127 -3.23 -2.74 -22.72
CA GLN A 127 -2.04 -1.92 -22.53
C GLN A 127 -0.81 -2.81 -22.49
N SER A 128 0.17 -2.54 -23.34
CA SER A 128 1.44 -3.28 -23.37
C SER A 128 2.59 -2.47 -22.78
N LEU A 129 3.49 -3.17 -22.07
CA LEU A 129 4.74 -2.65 -21.52
C LEU A 129 5.90 -3.44 -22.09
N GLN A 130 6.93 -2.72 -22.53
CA GLN A 130 8.22 -3.31 -22.89
C GLN A 130 9.06 -3.48 -21.63
N LEU A 131 9.48 -4.72 -21.36
CA LEU A 131 10.22 -5.11 -20.16
C LEU A 131 11.47 -5.88 -20.55
N LYS A 132 12.53 -5.76 -19.74
CA LYS A 132 13.71 -6.60 -19.92
C LYS A 132 13.37 -8.07 -19.61
N PRO A 133 14.08 -9.05 -20.19
CA PRO A 133 13.92 -10.45 -19.82
C PRO A 133 14.02 -10.66 -18.31
N GLY A 134 13.06 -11.36 -17.71
CA GLY A 134 13.05 -11.59 -16.26
C GLY A 134 11.72 -12.09 -15.71
N LYS A 135 11.64 -12.14 -14.37
CA LYS A 135 10.44 -12.53 -13.63
C LYS A 135 9.80 -11.33 -12.95
N TYR A 136 8.49 -11.19 -13.10
CA TYR A 136 7.74 -10.03 -12.63
C TYR A 136 6.54 -10.43 -11.77
N LEU A 137 6.23 -9.62 -10.76
CA LEU A 137 5.01 -9.70 -9.98
C LEU A 137 4.17 -8.45 -10.28
N LEU A 138 2.88 -8.63 -10.48
CA LEU A 138 1.94 -7.54 -10.67
C LEU A 138 1.15 -7.33 -9.39
N GLY A 139 1.03 -6.08 -8.95
CA GLY A 139 0.15 -5.69 -7.85
C GLY A 139 -0.95 -4.80 -8.37
N LEU A 140 -2.18 -5.30 -8.37
CA LEU A 140 -3.39 -4.59 -8.76
C LEU A 140 -4.00 -3.89 -7.56
N ARG A 141 -4.52 -2.68 -7.78
CA ARG A 141 -5.25 -1.88 -6.80
C ARG A 141 -6.50 -1.32 -7.47
N TYR A 142 -7.68 -1.60 -6.90
CA TYR A 142 -8.96 -1.02 -7.31
C TYR A 142 -9.50 -0.09 -6.23
N TYR A 143 -9.71 1.16 -6.58
CA TYR A 143 -10.37 2.19 -5.76
C TYR A 143 -11.75 2.47 -6.33
N HIS A 144 -12.73 2.72 -5.45
CA HIS A 144 -14.14 2.91 -5.87
C HIS A 144 -14.62 1.77 -6.77
N TRP A 145 -14.47 0.54 -6.29
CA TRP A 145 -14.83 -0.67 -7.01
C TRP A 145 -16.36 -0.86 -7.08
N SER A 146 -16.81 -1.61 -8.10
CA SER A 146 -18.18 -2.10 -8.22
C SER A 146 -18.42 -3.34 -7.36
N GLU A 147 -19.68 -3.68 -7.09
CA GLU A 147 -20.06 -4.87 -6.29
C GLU A 147 -19.52 -6.20 -6.85
N THR A 148 -19.22 -6.23 -8.15
CA THR A 148 -18.50 -7.30 -8.81
C THR A 148 -17.27 -6.70 -9.47
N VAL A 149 -16.10 -7.30 -9.27
CA VAL A 149 -14.86 -6.88 -9.92
C VAL A 149 -14.28 -8.01 -10.74
N GLU A 150 -13.69 -7.64 -11.87
CA GLU A 150 -12.98 -8.50 -12.79
C GLU A 150 -11.49 -8.14 -12.71
N PHE A 151 -10.69 -9.08 -12.24
CA PHE A 151 -9.25 -8.99 -12.35
C PHE A 151 -8.84 -9.23 -13.81
N PRO A 152 -7.93 -8.41 -14.35
CA PRO A 152 -7.67 -8.38 -15.78
C PRO A 152 -6.88 -9.61 -16.23
N ALA A 153 -7.13 -10.06 -17.45
CA ALA A 153 -6.26 -11.02 -18.11
C ALA A 153 -4.86 -10.41 -18.35
N VAL A 154 -3.84 -11.26 -18.33
CA VAL A 154 -2.44 -10.85 -18.54
C VAL A 154 -1.80 -11.72 -19.62
N LYS A 155 -1.12 -11.08 -20.56
CA LYS A 155 -0.29 -11.71 -21.58
C LYS A 155 1.18 -11.46 -21.31
N ALA A 156 2.00 -12.49 -21.46
CA ALA A 156 3.45 -12.38 -21.53
C ALA A 156 3.88 -12.80 -22.94
N ASP A 157 4.62 -11.92 -23.62
CA ASP A 157 5.13 -12.17 -24.97
C ASP A 157 4.03 -12.61 -25.97
N GLY A 158 2.86 -11.97 -25.88
CA GLY A 158 1.69 -12.25 -26.72
C GLY A 158 0.83 -13.45 -26.32
N VAL A 159 1.28 -14.29 -25.38
CA VAL A 159 0.55 -15.46 -24.89
C VAL A 159 -0.16 -15.14 -23.60
N GLU A 160 -1.44 -15.48 -23.49
CA GLU A 160 -2.20 -15.34 -22.24
C GLU A 160 -1.64 -16.29 -21.18
N VAL A 161 -1.23 -15.72 -20.05
CA VAL A 161 -0.61 -16.45 -18.92
C VAL A 161 -1.44 -16.36 -17.66
N VAL A 162 -2.37 -15.41 -17.59
CA VAL A 162 -3.34 -15.24 -16.50
C VAL A 162 -4.68 -14.94 -17.15
N ALA A 163 -5.68 -15.78 -16.90
CA ALA A 163 -7.04 -15.54 -17.36
C ALA A 163 -7.71 -14.43 -16.52
N ALA A 164 -8.70 -13.75 -17.10
CA ALA A 164 -9.53 -12.83 -16.34
C ALA A 164 -10.30 -13.59 -15.24
N GLN A 165 -10.46 -12.97 -14.09
CA GLN A 165 -11.10 -13.59 -12.93
C GLN A 165 -12.11 -12.64 -12.29
N THR A 166 -13.38 -13.04 -12.30
CA THR A 166 -14.45 -12.27 -11.66
C THR A 166 -14.66 -12.74 -10.22
N ILE A 167 -14.80 -11.78 -9.31
CA ILE A 167 -15.13 -12.03 -7.91
C ILE A 167 -16.25 -11.10 -7.45
N GLU A 168 -16.98 -11.53 -6.44
CA GLU A 168 -17.83 -10.63 -5.65
C GLU A 168 -16.95 -9.73 -4.78
N ALA A 169 -17.29 -8.44 -4.75
CA ALA A 169 -16.54 -7.38 -4.11
C ALA A 169 -17.48 -6.50 -3.28
N PRO A 170 -18.05 -7.05 -2.19
CA PRO A 170 -18.92 -6.25 -1.34
C PRO A 170 -18.16 -5.05 -0.77
N ALA A 171 -18.87 -3.97 -0.45
CA ALA A 171 -18.26 -2.73 0.04
C ALA A 171 -17.39 -2.93 1.30
N ASN A 172 -17.68 -3.97 2.08
CA ASN A 172 -16.98 -4.34 3.31
C ASN A 172 -15.86 -5.38 3.12
N ILE A 173 -15.44 -5.67 1.88
CA ILE A 173 -14.41 -6.69 1.58
C ILE A 173 -13.10 -6.47 2.37
N ASN A 174 -12.80 -5.22 2.73
CA ASN A 174 -11.61 -4.84 3.50
C ASN A 174 -11.82 -4.87 5.03
N ASN A 175 -13.00 -5.25 5.54
CA ASN A 175 -13.26 -5.26 7.00
C ASN A 175 -12.37 -6.24 7.77
N PHE A 176 -11.79 -7.25 7.13
CA PHE A 176 -10.84 -8.18 7.77
C PHE A 176 -9.63 -7.45 8.38
N TYR A 177 -9.29 -6.26 7.89
CA TYR A 177 -8.19 -5.46 8.45
C TYR A 177 -8.42 -5.10 9.93
N TYR A 178 -9.68 -4.94 10.38
CA TYR A 178 -10.01 -4.66 11.78
C TYR A 178 -9.57 -5.79 12.71
N ASP A 179 -9.58 -7.04 12.23
CA ASP A 179 -9.25 -8.21 13.03
C ASP A 179 -7.75 -8.53 13.04
N LEU A 180 -6.94 -7.94 12.15
CA LEU A 180 -5.51 -8.26 12.07
C LEU A 180 -4.76 -7.93 13.35
N ILE A 181 -5.16 -6.87 14.06
CA ILE A 181 -4.52 -6.48 15.33
C ILE A 181 -4.67 -7.56 16.41
N LYS A 182 -5.73 -8.37 16.37
CA LYS A 182 -5.94 -9.50 17.30
C LYS A 182 -4.89 -10.61 17.12
N ARG A 183 -4.19 -10.60 15.99
CA ARG A 183 -3.09 -11.54 15.67
C ARG A 183 -1.71 -10.95 15.99
N LYS A 184 -1.65 -9.81 16.68
CA LYS A 184 -0.40 -9.23 17.17
C LYS A 184 0.36 -10.26 18.02
N LYS A 185 1.66 -10.33 17.78
CA LYS A 185 2.61 -11.23 18.45
C LYS A 185 3.90 -10.44 18.68
N ILE A 186 4.77 -10.92 19.56
CA ILE A 186 6.04 -10.26 19.89
C ILE A 186 6.88 -9.98 18.64
N ILE A 187 6.91 -10.92 17.68
CA ILE A 187 7.63 -10.72 16.42
C ILE A 187 7.18 -9.47 15.65
N HIS A 188 5.88 -9.14 15.67
CA HIS A 188 5.34 -7.95 15.03
C HIS A 188 5.77 -6.66 15.76
N ILE A 189 5.87 -6.72 17.09
CA ILE A 189 6.39 -5.62 17.90
C ILE A 189 7.86 -5.40 17.53
N CYS A 190 8.70 -6.43 17.63
CA CYS A 190 10.13 -6.34 17.29
C CYS A 190 10.36 -5.82 15.86
N LEU A 191 9.53 -6.25 14.91
CA LEU A 191 9.59 -5.83 13.51
C LEU A 191 9.33 -4.33 13.31
N ASN A 192 8.38 -3.76 14.03
CA ASN A 192 7.86 -2.41 13.74
C ASN A 192 8.09 -1.38 14.86
N TYR A 193 8.69 -1.77 15.99
CA TYR A 193 8.90 -0.87 17.14
C TYR A 193 9.61 0.43 16.77
N TYR A 194 10.59 0.38 15.87
CA TYR A 194 11.34 1.55 15.40
C TYR A 194 10.49 2.60 14.67
N VAL A 195 9.33 2.21 14.11
CA VAL A 195 8.58 3.03 13.15
C VAL A 195 8.02 4.28 13.82
N PHE A 196 7.47 4.14 15.03
CA PHE A 196 6.92 5.29 15.76
C PHE A 196 7.98 6.34 16.04
N ASN A 197 9.14 5.92 16.54
CA ASN A 197 10.24 6.83 16.85
C ASN A 197 10.85 7.44 15.58
N LEU A 198 11.01 6.65 14.51
CA LEU A 198 11.43 7.16 13.21
C LEU A 198 10.55 8.33 12.75
N LEU A 199 9.23 8.20 12.89
CA LEU A 199 8.30 9.24 12.49
C LEU A 199 8.24 10.41 13.47
N ARG A 200 8.37 10.16 14.78
CA ARG A 200 8.34 11.22 15.79
C ARG A 200 9.56 12.13 15.68
N PHE A 201 10.72 11.55 15.37
CA PHE A 201 11.99 12.26 15.26
C PHE A 201 12.39 12.55 13.82
N LYS A 202 11.45 12.43 12.86
CA LYS A 202 11.74 12.59 11.43
C LYS A 202 12.37 13.94 11.07
N GLN A 203 12.16 14.99 11.87
CA GLN A 203 12.74 16.32 11.66
C GLN A 203 14.27 16.34 11.88
N TRP A 204 14.82 15.39 12.65
CA TRP A 204 16.26 15.27 12.90
C TRP A 204 16.96 14.28 11.97
N LEU A 205 16.22 13.67 11.04
CA LEU A 205 16.72 12.66 10.12
C LEU A 205 16.62 13.18 8.68
N PRO A 206 17.48 12.71 7.76
CA PRO A 206 17.33 13.02 6.35
C PRO A 206 15.95 12.59 5.84
N GLN A 207 15.19 13.51 5.22
CA GLN A 207 13.81 13.21 4.80
C GLN A 207 13.74 12.05 3.79
N ASP A 208 14.71 11.95 2.89
CA ASP A 208 14.81 10.83 1.96
C ASP A 208 15.04 9.49 2.66
N PHE A 209 15.80 9.48 3.77
CA PHE A 209 15.96 8.27 4.58
C PHE A 209 14.62 7.88 5.19
N VAL A 210 13.94 8.80 5.87
CA VAL A 210 12.64 8.55 6.51
C VAL A 210 11.63 8.06 5.48
N ARG A 211 11.54 8.72 4.32
CA ARG A 211 10.65 8.34 3.23
C ARG A 211 10.97 6.96 2.67
N ARG A 212 12.23 6.64 2.37
CA ARG A 212 12.62 5.31 1.85
C ARG A 212 12.36 4.19 2.86
N VAL A 213 12.57 4.45 4.15
CA VAL A 213 12.33 3.47 5.21
C VAL A 213 10.83 3.28 5.45
N PHE A 214 10.07 4.38 5.56
CA PHE A 214 8.66 4.34 5.92
C PHE A 214 7.72 4.05 4.74
N LEU A 215 7.99 4.60 3.56
CA LEU A 215 7.22 4.42 2.32
C LEU A 215 8.09 3.77 1.23
N PRO A 216 8.39 2.47 1.33
CA PRO A 216 9.36 1.83 0.44
C PRO A 216 8.92 1.72 -1.02
N VAL A 217 7.64 1.95 -1.34
CA VAL A 217 7.10 1.85 -2.71
C VAL A 217 6.27 3.09 -3.04
N PRO A 218 6.85 4.08 -3.75
CA PRO A 218 6.07 5.20 -4.24
C PRO A 218 5.17 4.75 -5.40
N ASN A 219 3.85 4.93 -5.29
CA ASN A 219 3.01 5.15 -6.47
C ASN A 219 3.21 6.63 -6.83
N PRO A 220 3.81 6.98 -7.98
CA PRO A 220 4.02 8.38 -8.38
C PRO A 220 2.74 9.22 -8.36
N GLU A 221 1.60 8.56 -8.60
CA GLU A 221 0.27 9.15 -8.70
C GLU A 221 -0.38 9.41 -7.34
N THR A 222 0.21 8.91 -6.24
CA THR A 222 -0.31 9.09 -4.89
C THR A 222 0.63 9.98 -4.09
N LYS A 223 0.11 11.09 -3.55
CA LYS A 223 0.85 11.89 -2.56
C LYS A 223 0.59 11.32 -1.17
N PHE A 224 1.62 11.34 -0.34
CA PHE A 224 1.55 10.77 1.01
C PHE A 224 1.96 11.80 2.05
N TYR A 225 1.14 11.94 3.07
CA TYR A 225 1.50 12.60 4.33
C TYR A 225 1.46 11.55 5.44
N PHE A 226 2.43 11.57 6.34
CA PHE A 226 2.55 10.55 7.36
C PHE A 226 3.31 11.05 8.57
N GLY A 227 3.03 10.42 9.71
CA GLY A 227 3.64 10.77 10.98
C GLY A 227 3.15 9.89 12.12
N ALA A 228 3.42 10.33 13.33
CA ALA A 228 3.05 9.65 14.56
C ALA A 228 2.22 10.59 15.44
N ILE A 229 1.27 10.01 16.18
CA ILE A 229 0.35 10.68 17.11
C ILE A 229 0.58 10.05 18.48
N LYS A 230 0.82 10.87 19.50
CA LYS A 230 0.91 10.41 20.89
C LYS A 230 -0.46 10.27 21.54
N ILE A 231 -0.49 9.60 22.68
CA ILE A 231 -1.65 9.58 23.58
C ILE A 231 -2.13 11.02 23.82
N GLY A 232 -3.42 11.26 23.59
CA GLY A 232 -4.06 12.57 23.73
C GLY A 232 -3.88 13.54 22.56
N GLU A 233 -2.92 13.32 21.66
CA GLU A 233 -2.77 14.14 20.45
C GLU A 233 -3.86 13.79 19.41
N VAL A 234 -4.21 14.75 18.55
CA VAL A 234 -5.10 14.55 17.39
C VAL A 234 -4.52 15.18 16.12
N LEU A 235 -5.03 14.76 14.97
CA LEU A 235 -4.76 15.42 13.70
C LEU A 235 -5.89 16.37 13.35
N GLN A 236 -5.52 17.61 13.02
CA GLN A 236 -6.39 18.57 12.38
C GLN A 236 -6.02 18.72 10.92
N PHE A 237 -7.03 18.65 10.07
CA PHE A 237 -6.94 18.84 8.63
C PHE A 237 -7.58 20.18 8.26
N LYS A 238 -6.89 20.94 7.41
CA LYS A 238 -7.44 22.05 6.64
C LYS A 238 -7.09 21.79 5.18
N LEU A 239 -8.11 21.49 4.38
CA LEU A 239 -8.01 21.06 3.00
C LEU A 239 -8.71 22.06 2.09
N ASP A 240 -8.09 22.35 0.95
CA ASP A 240 -8.67 23.21 -0.07
C ASP A 240 -9.87 22.56 -0.77
N ALA A 241 -10.85 23.36 -1.20
CA ALA A 241 -11.99 22.89 -1.97
C ALA A 241 -11.57 22.21 -3.29
N LEU A 242 -10.58 22.79 -3.97
CA LEU A 242 -10.05 22.30 -5.24
C LEU A 242 -9.36 20.95 -5.07
N LEU A 243 -8.70 20.73 -3.92
CA LEU A 243 -8.16 19.42 -3.59
C LEU A 243 -9.28 18.39 -3.53
N LEU A 244 -10.32 18.63 -2.73
CA LEU A 244 -11.41 17.67 -2.56
C LEU A 244 -12.22 17.44 -3.84
N LYS A 245 -12.26 18.43 -4.74
CA LYS A 245 -12.86 18.30 -6.07
C LYS A 245 -12.05 17.37 -6.97
N ASN A 246 -10.72 17.48 -6.96
CA ASN A 246 -9.81 16.80 -7.91
C ASN A 246 -9.16 15.52 -7.38
N TYR A 247 -9.18 15.30 -6.06
CA TYR A 247 -8.48 14.22 -5.39
C TYR A 247 -9.36 13.56 -4.33
N ASP A 248 -9.15 12.26 -4.13
CA ASP A 248 -9.62 11.53 -2.97
C ASP A 248 -8.58 11.61 -1.86
N VAL A 249 -9.01 12.02 -0.67
CA VAL A 249 -8.16 12.10 0.51
C VAL A 249 -8.54 10.98 1.47
N TYR A 250 -7.62 10.06 1.70
CA TYR A 250 -7.85 8.88 2.52
C TYR A 250 -7.00 8.91 3.78
N PHE A 251 -7.66 8.80 4.93
CA PHE A 251 -6.99 8.67 6.22
C PHE A 251 -6.83 7.20 6.61
N SER A 252 -5.68 6.86 7.17
CA SER A 252 -5.41 5.56 7.78
C SER A 252 -4.63 5.75 9.07
N LEU A 253 -5.15 5.17 10.14
CA LEU A 253 -4.52 5.08 11.44
C LEU A 253 -4.05 3.65 11.69
N TYR A 254 -2.86 3.52 12.24
CA TYR A 254 -2.25 2.27 12.59
C TYR A 254 -1.77 2.27 14.04
N SER A 255 -1.73 1.10 14.66
CA SER A 255 -1.07 0.90 15.93
C SER A 255 0.43 1.17 15.79
N ARG A 256 1.12 1.27 16.93
CA ARG A 256 2.58 1.38 16.96
C ARG A 256 3.29 0.26 16.18
N GLU A 257 2.71 -0.93 16.16
CA GLU A 257 3.25 -2.09 15.43
C GLU A 257 2.79 -2.18 13.97
N CYS A 258 2.18 -1.11 13.43
CA CYS A 258 1.69 -1.00 12.06
C CYS A 258 0.46 -1.87 11.73
N PHE A 259 -0.35 -2.26 12.71
CA PHE A 259 -1.66 -2.88 12.44
C PHE A 259 -2.72 -1.82 12.14
N PRO A 260 -3.62 -2.02 11.17
CA PRO A 260 -4.73 -1.10 10.91
C PRO A 260 -5.63 -0.97 12.14
N ILE A 261 -6.02 0.27 12.45
CA ILE A 261 -6.98 0.57 13.53
C ILE A 261 -8.24 1.20 12.93
N GLU A 262 -8.06 2.20 12.07
CA GLU A 262 -9.14 3.02 11.55
C GLU A 262 -8.75 3.56 10.17
N TRP A 263 -9.70 3.61 9.25
CA TRP A 263 -9.49 4.22 7.95
C TRP A 263 -10.82 4.68 7.35
N TYR A 264 -10.81 5.84 6.73
CA TYR A 264 -11.97 6.42 6.06
C TYR A 264 -11.54 7.51 5.07
N PRO A 265 -12.38 7.87 4.09
CA PRO A 265 -12.18 9.06 3.27
C PRO A 265 -12.46 10.34 4.07
N ILE A 266 -11.67 11.38 3.86
CA ILE A 266 -11.95 12.73 4.34
C ILE A 266 -12.60 13.50 3.19
N THR A 267 -13.85 13.91 3.38
CA THR A 267 -14.66 14.61 2.38
C THR A 267 -14.89 16.09 2.72
N GLU A 268 -14.43 16.53 3.89
CA GLU A 268 -14.69 17.87 4.42
C GLU A 268 -13.39 18.70 4.44
N GLN A 269 -13.52 20.02 4.24
CA GLN A 269 -12.38 20.94 4.25
C GLN A 269 -11.71 21.02 5.62
N LYS A 270 -12.48 20.84 6.70
CA LYS A 270 -11.97 20.82 8.06
C LYS A 270 -12.35 19.50 8.69
N HIS A 271 -11.36 18.76 9.18
CA HIS A 271 -11.59 17.47 9.82
C HIS A 271 -10.67 17.33 11.02
N THR A 272 -11.14 16.71 12.10
CA THR A 272 -10.31 16.41 13.27
C THR A 272 -10.50 14.95 13.65
N THR A 273 -9.40 14.23 13.85
CA THR A 273 -9.45 12.83 14.27
C THR A 273 -9.82 12.71 15.75
N SER A 274 -10.39 11.58 16.14
CA SER A 274 -10.61 11.25 17.55
C SER A 274 -9.29 11.13 18.32
N THR A 275 -9.30 11.53 19.59
CA THR A 275 -8.19 11.29 20.54
C THR A 275 -7.97 9.79 20.73
N ARG A 276 -6.72 9.38 20.94
CA ARG A 276 -6.35 7.98 21.18
C ARG A 276 -5.70 7.80 22.55
N GLN A 277 -5.93 6.61 23.11
CA GLN A 277 -5.34 6.15 24.37
C GLN A 277 -4.04 5.36 24.14
N GLU A 278 -3.54 5.32 22.91
CA GLU A 278 -2.30 4.66 22.54
C GLU A 278 -1.52 5.48 21.51
N ASN A 279 -0.24 5.20 21.40
CA ASN A 279 0.64 5.80 20.40
C ASN A 279 0.35 5.18 19.03
N CYS A 280 0.03 6.04 18.06
CA CYS A 280 -0.39 5.62 16.72
C CYS A 280 0.51 6.17 15.63
N LEU A 281 0.41 5.56 14.45
CA LEU A 281 0.98 6.04 13.20
C LEU A 281 -0.17 6.43 12.28
N TYR A 282 0.02 7.46 11.46
CA TYR A 282 -0.94 7.80 10.44
C TYR A 282 -0.32 7.83 9.04
N VAL A 283 -1.15 7.52 8.06
CA VAL A 283 -0.88 7.75 6.64
C VAL A 283 -2.11 8.39 6.03
N VAL A 284 -1.91 9.52 5.38
CA VAL A 284 -2.88 10.20 4.53
C VAL A 284 -2.44 10.00 3.10
N ARG A 285 -3.33 9.41 2.30
CA ARG A 285 -3.10 9.19 0.86
C ARG A 285 -3.97 10.16 0.10
N ILE A 286 -3.36 10.89 -0.81
CA ILE A 286 -4.06 11.76 -1.74
C ILE A 286 -3.95 11.11 -3.11
N HIS A 287 -5.07 10.57 -3.57
CA HIS A 287 -5.19 9.86 -4.82
C HIS A 287 -5.91 10.73 -5.83
N GLN A 288 -5.39 10.81 -7.05
CA GLN A 288 -6.02 11.60 -8.10
C GLN A 288 -7.36 10.98 -8.52
N LYS A 289 -8.39 11.81 -8.69
CA LYS A 289 -9.65 11.40 -9.31
C LYS A 289 -9.49 11.38 -10.83
N PHE A 290 -10.23 10.50 -11.49
CA PHE A 290 -10.25 10.42 -12.95
C PHE A 290 -10.65 11.75 -13.60
N SER A 291 -11.61 12.47 -13.00
CA SER A 291 -12.13 13.75 -13.49
C SER A 291 -11.27 14.97 -13.15
N LYS A 292 -9.96 14.81 -12.90
CA LYS A 292 -9.08 15.90 -12.48
C LYS A 292 -9.03 17.00 -13.53
N GLN A 293 -9.16 18.24 -13.08
CA GLN A 293 -9.03 19.45 -13.89
C GLN A 293 -7.74 20.23 -13.58
N GLU A 294 -7.20 20.10 -12.37
CA GLU A 294 -6.08 20.91 -11.89
C GLU A 294 -5.00 20.07 -11.20
N ASP A 295 -3.73 20.42 -11.44
CA ASP A 295 -2.56 19.81 -10.82
C ASP A 295 -2.49 20.03 -9.31
N PHE A 296 -1.92 19.05 -8.60
CA PHE A 296 -1.81 19.09 -7.14
C PHE A 296 -0.87 20.21 -6.69
N ILE A 297 -1.37 21.06 -5.77
CA ILE A 297 -0.59 22.09 -5.09
C ILE A 297 -0.39 21.69 -3.63
N ASN A 298 0.85 21.69 -3.14
CA ASN A 298 1.16 21.27 -1.75
C ASN A 298 0.41 22.10 -0.69
N ASP A 299 0.20 23.39 -0.96
CA ASP A 299 -0.46 24.32 -0.03
C ASP A 299 -1.95 24.04 0.16
N TRP A 300 -2.54 23.20 -0.69
CA TRP A 300 -3.92 22.73 -0.51
C TRP A 300 -4.12 21.83 0.70
N VAL A 301 -3.03 21.36 1.32
CA VAL A 301 -3.05 20.40 2.42
C VAL A 301 -2.30 20.97 3.61
N ASN A 302 -3.03 21.28 4.67
CA ASN A 302 -2.44 21.61 5.96
C ASN A 302 -2.90 20.57 7.01
N ILE A 303 -1.92 19.84 7.56
CA ILE A 303 -2.13 18.82 8.58
C ILE A 303 -1.29 19.20 9.80
N ALA A 304 -1.97 19.42 10.92
CA ALA A 304 -1.33 19.71 12.20
C ALA A 304 -1.57 18.57 13.19
N VAL A 305 -0.53 18.20 13.94
CA VAL A 305 -0.68 17.39 15.16
C VAL A 305 -0.82 18.38 16.31
N ILE A 306 -1.91 18.29 17.06
CA ILE A 306 -2.17 19.12 18.25
C ILE A 306 -2.31 18.24 19.49
#